data_AF-A0A9P3EPK0-F1
#
_entry.id   AF-A0A9P3EPK0-F1
#
_cell.length_a   1.000
_cell.length_b   1.000
_cell.length_c   1.000
_cell.angle_alpha   90.00
_cell.angle_beta   90.00
_cell.angle_gamma   90.00
#
_symmetry.space_group_name_H-M   'P 1'
#
loop_
_entity.id
_entity.type
_entity.pdbx_description
1 polymer ?
#
loop_
_entity_poly.entity_id
_entity_poly.type
_entity_poly.pdbx_seq_one_letter_code
_entity_poly.pdbx_strand_id
1 'polypeptide(L)'
;MTLVTLLTGLLAVTSTALTQSITPPDGCPLPTWTVNNFQWYNGSHSLDCVHNQADIDAYGCLCPGTGGWCEPNQATCNGSWVHLCWTGMPNYHPWGYGPLETLDIDFTDGLQCHDQYIGYRVHDIGNGASNCGYEDRGLGRIVSFYGSSNYETSTGRMEYVLGDGHALTCNNGSKITYSGSTEFELECVHDAFFNATCTAEEFTIPVLSYQWVS
;
A
#
# COMPACT_ATOMS: atom_id res chain seq x y z
N MET A 1 -1.35 41.10 41.55
CA MET A 1 -1.82 39.77 41.10
C MET A 1 -1.02 39.43 39.86
N THR A 2 -0.02 38.58 40.01
CA THR A 2 0.93 38.16 38.97
C THR A 2 0.68 36.68 38.72
N LEU A 3 0.01 36.34 37.62
CA LEU A 3 -0.15 34.96 37.19
C LEU A 3 0.85 34.72 36.05
N VAL A 4 1.83 33.87 36.33
CA VAL A 4 2.94 33.48 35.47
C VAL A 4 2.42 32.53 34.38
N THR A 5 2.60 32.93 33.12
CA THR A 5 2.32 32.12 31.93
C THR A 5 3.42 31.07 31.77
N LEU A 6 3.08 29.77 31.93
CA LEU A 6 3.94 28.67 31.51
C LEU A 6 3.58 28.28 30.07
N LEU A 7 4.46 28.60 29.12
CA LEU A 7 4.47 28.03 27.78
C LEU A 7 5.43 26.84 27.78
N THR A 8 4.93 25.62 27.87
CA THR A 8 5.68 24.41 27.55
C THR A 8 5.48 24.06 26.09
N GLY A 9 6.40 24.50 25.23
CA GLY A 9 6.50 24.01 23.86
C GLY A 9 7.19 22.66 23.88
N LEU A 10 6.44 21.58 23.64
CA LEU A 10 6.98 20.27 23.30
C LEU A 10 7.49 20.34 21.85
N LEU A 11 8.80 20.44 21.67
CA LEU A 11 9.46 20.07 20.42
C LEU A 11 9.47 18.54 20.35
N ALA A 12 8.52 17.96 19.62
CA ALA A 12 8.61 16.57 19.20
C ALA A 12 9.72 16.47 18.14
N VAL A 13 10.90 15.98 18.55
CA VAL A 13 11.96 15.60 17.63
C VAL A 13 11.59 14.22 17.10
N THR A 14 10.93 14.17 15.95
CA THR A 14 10.80 12.95 15.15
C THR A 14 12.21 12.55 14.70
N SER A 15 12.80 11.62 15.43
CA SER A 15 14.09 11.04 15.04
C SER A 15 13.80 10.00 13.97
N THR A 16 13.68 10.42 12.71
CA THR A 16 13.80 9.49 11.58
C THR A 16 15.21 8.93 11.64
N ALA A 17 15.32 7.68 12.12
CA ALA A 17 16.59 6.98 12.12
C ALA A 17 17.02 6.79 10.66
N LEU A 18 17.97 7.59 10.21
CA LEU A 18 18.69 7.40 8.95
C LEU A 18 19.42 6.06 9.03
N THR A 19 18.73 5.00 8.65
CA THR A 19 19.33 3.68 8.53
C THR A 19 20.21 3.70 7.29
N GLN A 20 21.51 3.50 7.46
CA GLN A 20 22.45 3.49 6.34
C GLN A 20 22.47 2.12 5.67
N SER A 21 22.59 2.12 4.34
CA SER A 21 22.80 0.90 3.58
C SER A 21 24.11 0.20 3.99
N ILE A 22 24.12 -1.12 3.89
CA ILE A 22 25.34 -1.93 4.06
C ILE A 22 26.36 -1.66 2.96
N THR A 23 27.62 -1.97 3.24
CA THR A 23 28.62 -2.18 2.19
C THR A 23 28.45 -3.59 1.61
N PRO A 24 28.24 -3.75 0.29
CA PRO A 24 28.14 -5.08 -0.30
C PRO A 24 29.50 -5.80 -0.25
N PRO A 25 29.54 -7.14 -0.38
CA PRO A 25 30.80 -7.87 -0.56
C PRO A 25 31.60 -7.35 -1.76
N ASP A 26 32.93 -7.49 -1.69
CA ASP A 26 33.83 -7.03 -2.74
C ASP A 26 33.44 -7.57 -4.12
N GLY A 27 33.28 -6.67 -5.08
CA GLY A 27 32.91 -7.01 -6.45
C GLY A 27 31.42 -7.30 -6.66
N CYS A 28 30.56 -7.07 -5.67
CA CYS A 28 29.10 -7.15 -5.82
C CYS A 28 28.47 -5.75 -5.95
N PRO A 29 27.45 -5.58 -6.82
CA PRO A 29 26.74 -4.32 -6.96
C PRO A 29 25.81 -4.07 -5.77
N LEU A 30 25.65 -2.81 -5.35
CA LEU A 30 24.63 -2.40 -4.38
C LEU A 30 23.46 -1.74 -5.13
N PRO A 31 22.22 -2.27 -5.06
CA PRO A 31 21.07 -1.60 -5.66
C PRO A 31 20.73 -0.32 -4.88
N THR A 32 20.06 0.61 -5.55
CA THR A 32 19.49 1.81 -4.95
C THR A 32 17.99 1.79 -5.18
N TRP A 33 17.21 1.76 -4.09
CA TRP A 33 15.75 1.71 -4.15
C TRP A 33 15.17 3.05 -3.72
N THR A 34 15.06 3.97 -4.66
CA THR A 34 14.51 5.31 -4.40
C THR A 34 13.09 5.39 -4.93
N VAL A 35 12.15 5.62 -4.01
CA VAL A 35 10.74 5.88 -4.32
C VAL A 35 10.61 7.36 -4.63
N ASN A 36 10.22 7.69 -5.86
CA ASN A 36 10.08 9.06 -6.33
C ASN A 36 8.61 9.50 -6.50
N ASN A 37 7.69 8.55 -6.45
CA ASN A 37 6.26 8.80 -6.35
C ASN A 37 5.62 7.80 -5.41
N PHE A 38 4.89 8.31 -4.42
CA PHE A 38 4.11 7.51 -3.50
C PHE A 38 2.73 8.14 -3.37
N GLN A 39 1.70 7.38 -3.69
CA GLN A 39 0.31 7.82 -3.53
C GLN A 39 -0.55 6.67 -3.02
N TRP A 40 -1.21 6.89 -1.89
CA TRP A 40 -2.15 5.94 -1.31
C TRP A 40 -3.50 6.61 -1.13
N TYR A 41 -4.51 6.13 -1.83
CA TYR A 41 -5.89 6.52 -1.62
C TYR A 41 -6.59 5.48 -0.75
N ASN A 42 -7.08 5.91 0.41
CA ASN A 42 -7.75 5.07 1.38
C ASN A 42 -9.18 5.57 1.66
N GLY A 43 -10.17 4.70 1.49
CA GLY A 43 -11.59 5.04 1.70
C GLY A 43 -11.99 4.87 3.16
N SER A 44 -12.86 5.76 3.67
CA SER A 44 -13.39 5.64 5.03
C SER A 44 -14.50 4.60 5.17
N HIS A 45 -15.12 4.24 4.04
CA HIS A 45 -16.27 3.33 3.95
C HIS A 45 -16.07 2.25 2.87
N SER A 46 -14.88 1.69 2.80
CA SER A 46 -14.55 0.64 1.84
C SER A 46 -15.23 -0.67 2.17
N LEU A 47 -15.56 -1.45 1.13
CA LEU A 47 -16.10 -2.81 1.29
C LEU A 47 -15.00 -3.74 1.82
N ASP A 48 -15.13 -4.18 3.07
CA ASP A 48 -14.17 -5.08 3.69
C ASP A 48 -14.60 -6.55 3.53
N CYS A 49 -14.05 -7.21 2.52
CA CYS A 49 -14.33 -8.62 2.24
C CYS A 49 -13.47 -9.64 3.02
N VAL A 50 -12.72 -9.25 4.06
CA VAL A 50 -11.78 -10.14 4.76
C VAL A 50 -11.97 -10.13 6.27
N HIS A 51 -12.14 -8.95 6.87
CA HIS A 51 -12.18 -8.75 8.31
C HIS A 51 -13.58 -8.35 8.80
N ASN A 52 -14.47 -7.88 7.92
CA ASN A 52 -15.82 -7.47 8.29
C ASN A 52 -16.88 -8.48 7.87
N GLN A 53 -17.44 -9.23 8.83
CA GLN A 53 -18.45 -10.25 8.54
C GLN A 53 -19.73 -9.67 7.90
N ALA A 54 -20.12 -8.44 8.25
CA ALA A 54 -21.30 -7.82 7.67
C ALA A 54 -21.10 -7.49 6.19
N ASP A 55 -19.91 -7.01 5.82
CA ASP A 55 -19.53 -6.75 4.42
C ASP A 55 -19.32 -8.05 3.64
N ILE A 56 -18.69 -9.05 4.28
CA ILE A 56 -18.57 -10.39 3.71
C ILE A 56 -19.94 -10.89 3.29
N ASP A 57 -20.92 -10.90 4.20
CA ASP A 57 -22.29 -11.40 3.98
C ASP A 57 -23.21 -10.42 3.23
N ALA A 58 -22.72 -9.24 2.85
CA ALA A 58 -23.54 -8.22 2.21
C ALA A 58 -23.95 -8.61 0.79
N TYR A 59 -25.19 -8.28 0.46
CA TYR A 59 -25.73 -8.41 -0.90
C TYR A 59 -26.06 -7.03 -1.45
N GLY A 60 -25.82 -6.85 -2.75
CA GLY A 60 -26.23 -5.66 -3.50
C GLY A 60 -27.17 -6.02 -4.64
N CYS A 61 -27.87 -5.00 -5.12
CA CYS A 61 -28.70 -5.11 -6.32
C CYS A 61 -27.92 -4.64 -7.55
N LEU A 62 -27.84 -5.49 -8.56
CA LEU A 62 -27.39 -5.12 -9.89
C LEU A 62 -28.57 -4.64 -10.72
N CYS A 63 -28.50 -3.43 -11.26
CA CYS A 63 -29.56 -2.91 -12.10
C CYS A 63 -29.39 -3.39 -13.57
N PRO A 64 -30.46 -3.93 -14.19
CA PRO A 64 -30.41 -4.34 -15.60
C PRO A 64 -30.14 -3.16 -16.52
N GLY A 65 -29.29 -3.36 -17.54
CA GLY A 65 -29.07 -2.38 -18.61
C GLY A 65 -28.12 -1.23 -18.28
N THR A 66 -27.69 -1.08 -17.02
CA THR A 66 -26.68 -0.07 -16.62
C THR A 66 -25.30 -0.68 -16.40
N GLY A 67 -25.21 -1.98 -16.11
CA GLY A 67 -23.95 -2.64 -15.73
C GLY A 67 -23.41 -2.17 -14.37
N GLY A 68 -24.24 -1.51 -13.55
CA GLY A 68 -23.85 -0.90 -12.28
C GLY A 68 -24.79 -1.24 -11.13
N TRP A 69 -24.39 -0.79 -9.93
CA TRP A 69 -25.13 -0.98 -8.69
C TRP A 69 -26.21 0.09 -8.52
N CYS A 70 -27.29 -0.28 -7.86
CA CYS A 70 -28.36 0.63 -7.49
C CYS A 70 -28.81 0.39 -6.06
N GLU A 71 -29.59 1.33 -5.53
CA GLU A 71 -30.08 1.27 -4.15
C GLU A 71 -30.71 -0.10 -3.85
N PRO A 72 -30.21 -0.81 -2.83
CA PRO A 72 -30.65 -2.16 -2.53
C PRO A 72 -32.08 -2.14 -1.99
N ASN A 73 -33.04 -2.51 -2.83
CA ASN A 73 -34.43 -2.67 -2.44
C ASN A 73 -34.99 -3.97 -3.02
N GLN A 74 -35.38 -4.90 -2.14
CA GLN A 74 -35.72 -6.26 -2.57
C GLN A 74 -37.01 -6.32 -3.37
N ALA A 75 -37.89 -5.33 -3.20
CA ALA A 75 -39.14 -5.23 -3.94
C ALA A 75 -38.97 -4.56 -5.32
N THR A 76 -37.92 -3.77 -5.52
CA THR A 76 -37.69 -2.99 -6.76
C THR A 76 -36.37 -3.29 -7.46
N CYS A 77 -35.58 -4.23 -6.93
CA CYS A 77 -34.39 -4.74 -7.58
C CYS A 77 -34.81 -5.53 -8.82
N ASN A 78 -34.92 -4.83 -9.94
CA ASN A 78 -35.31 -5.42 -11.23
C ASN A 78 -34.20 -6.27 -11.87
N GLY A 79 -33.04 -6.42 -11.23
CA GLY A 79 -31.96 -7.30 -11.68
C GLY A 79 -31.63 -8.40 -10.66
N SER A 80 -30.35 -8.66 -10.42
CA SER A 80 -29.91 -9.78 -9.57
C SER A 80 -29.40 -9.29 -8.21
N TRP A 81 -29.89 -9.92 -7.15
CA TRP A 81 -29.27 -9.85 -5.83
C TRP A 81 -28.03 -10.72 -5.81
N VAL A 82 -26.90 -10.10 -5.51
CA VAL A 82 -25.60 -10.78 -5.58
C VAL A 82 -24.74 -10.42 -4.38
N HIS A 83 -23.88 -11.36 -3.98
CA HIS A 83 -22.94 -11.13 -2.90
C HIS A 83 -21.89 -10.10 -3.31
N LEU A 84 -21.66 -9.07 -2.51
CA LEU A 84 -20.70 -8.02 -2.86
C LEU A 84 -19.28 -8.58 -2.99
N CYS A 85 -18.87 -9.44 -2.06
CA CYS A 85 -17.52 -9.99 -1.99
C CYS A 85 -17.23 -11.23 -2.89
N TRP A 86 -18.23 -11.80 -3.56
CA TRP A 86 -18.08 -13.10 -4.26
C TRP A 86 -18.43 -13.03 -5.75
N THR A 87 -18.80 -11.86 -6.25
CA THR A 87 -19.29 -11.71 -7.63
C THR A 87 -18.19 -11.63 -8.67
N GLY A 88 -16.97 -11.20 -8.29
CA GLY A 88 -15.89 -10.94 -9.24
C GLY A 88 -16.24 -9.88 -10.29
N MET A 89 -17.22 -9.01 -10.01
CA MET A 89 -17.71 -8.02 -10.98
C MET A 89 -16.76 -6.84 -11.12
N PRO A 90 -16.48 -6.36 -12.34
CA PRO A 90 -15.46 -5.34 -12.60
C PRO A 90 -15.83 -3.93 -12.09
N ASN A 91 -17.09 -3.67 -11.73
CA ASN A 91 -17.51 -2.41 -11.13
C ASN A 91 -17.56 -2.57 -9.60
N TYR A 92 -16.49 -2.16 -8.94
CA TYR A 92 -16.25 -2.36 -7.49
C TYR A 92 -16.74 -1.22 -6.60
N HIS A 93 -17.67 -0.39 -7.08
CA HIS A 93 -18.40 0.57 -6.24
C HIS A 93 -19.83 0.11 -5.99
N PRO A 94 -20.06 -0.90 -5.12
CA PRO A 94 -21.40 -1.19 -4.66
C PRO A 94 -22.06 0.04 -4.08
N TRP A 95 -23.37 0.13 -4.28
CA TRP A 95 -24.14 1.24 -3.73
C TRP A 95 -23.98 1.30 -2.21
N GLY A 96 -23.69 2.50 -1.69
CA GLY A 96 -23.50 2.74 -0.26
C GLY A 96 -22.06 2.52 0.24
N TYR A 97 -21.15 2.03 -0.60
CA TYR A 97 -19.73 1.94 -0.26
C TYR A 97 -18.94 3.12 -0.83
N GLY A 98 -17.84 3.41 -0.15
CA GLY A 98 -16.89 4.44 -0.51
C GLY A 98 -16.15 4.14 -1.81
N PRO A 99 -15.33 5.11 -2.26
CA PRO A 99 -14.51 4.99 -3.45
C PRO A 99 -13.46 3.86 -3.36
N LEU A 100 -12.80 3.56 -4.48
CA LEU A 100 -11.88 2.43 -4.59
C LEU A 100 -10.57 2.83 -3.94
N GLU A 101 -10.02 1.98 -3.10
CA GLU A 101 -8.67 2.16 -2.57
C GLU A 101 -7.62 1.81 -3.62
N THR A 102 -6.57 2.63 -3.69
CA THR A 102 -5.44 2.42 -4.59
C THR A 102 -4.13 2.74 -3.89
N LEU A 103 -3.07 2.04 -4.27
CA LEU A 103 -1.71 2.30 -3.84
C LEU A 103 -0.80 2.28 -5.06
N ASP A 104 -0.16 3.41 -5.32
CA ASP A 104 0.78 3.64 -6.41
C ASP A 104 2.15 3.97 -5.84
N ILE A 105 3.16 3.20 -6.24
CA ILE A 105 4.55 3.38 -5.83
C ILE A 105 5.42 3.30 -7.08
N ASP A 106 6.10 4.38 -7.42
CA ASP A 106 7.10 4.38 -8.48
C ASP A 106 8.51 4.49 -7.91
N PHE A 107 9.40 3.68 -8.47
CA PHE A 107 10.83 3.72 -8.18
C PHE A 107 11.58 4.40 -9.33
N THR A 108 12.69 5.05 -8.97
CA THR A 108 13.58 5.73 -9.93
C THR A 108 14.19 4.78 -10.95
N ASP A 109 14.33 3.49 -10.61
CA ASP A 109 14.83 2.45 -11.52
C ASP A 109 13.78 1.96 -12.54
N GLY A 110 12.55 2.49 -12.46
CA GLY A 110 11.45 2.19 -13.37
C GLY A 110 10.50 1.10 -12.88
N LEU A 111 10.72 0.51 -11.69
CA LEU A 111 9.73 -0.38 -11.10
C LEU A 111 8.48 0.43 -10.71
N GLN A 112 7.30 -0.05 -11.11
CA GLN A 112 6.02 0.56 -10.76
C GLN A 112 5.16 -0.48 -10.06
N CYS A 113 4.62 -0.12 -8.90
CA CYS A 113 3.69 -0.93 -8.14
C CYS A 113 2.33 -0.26 -8.09
N HIS A 114 1.30 -1.02 -8.45
CA HIS A 114 -0.09 -0.60 -8.39
C HIS A 114 -0.90 -1.69 -7.70
N ASP A 115 -1.48 -1.36 -6.55
CA ASP A 115 -2.48 -2.18 -5.89
C ASP A 115 -3.84 -1.46 -5.87
N GLN A 116 -4.90 -2.23 -6.06
CA GLN A 116 -6.27 -1.74 -6.10
C GLN A 116 -7.21 -2.85 -5.64
N TYR A 117 -8.27 -2.48 -4.92
CA TYR A 117 -9.33 -3.44 -4.62
C TYR A 117 -10.01 -3.94 -5.90
N ILE A 118 -9.83 -5.23 -6.19
CA ILE A 118 -10.46 -5.91 -7.33
C ILE A 118 -11.33 -7.10 -6.88
N GLY A 119 -12.35 -6.86 -6.05
CA GLY A 119 -13.44 -7.82 -5.79
C GLY A 119 -13.11 -9.12 -5.07
N TYR A 120 -11.84 -9.49 -4.98
CA TYR A 120 -11.32 -10.55 -4.13
C TYR A 120 -10.05 -10.00 -3.47
N ARG A 121 -10.14 -9.79 -2.16
CA ARG A 121 -9.09 -9.17 -1.36
C ARG A 121 -8.06 -10.24 -1.00
N VAL A 122 -6.80 -10.03 -1.37
CA VAL A 122 -5.68 -10.89 -0.92
C VAL A 122 -5.00 -10.34 0.34
N HIS A 123 -5.15 -9.05 0.65
CA HIS A 123 -4.67 -8.39 1.86
C HIS A 123 -5.23 -6.94 1.98
N ASP A 124 -4.94 -6.26 3.10
CA ASP A 124 -5.28 -4.86 3.35
C ASP A 124 -4.29 -3.94 2.61
N ILE A 125 -4.79 -3.03 1.76
CA ILE A 125 -3.94 -2.02 1.11
C ILE A 125 -3.36 -1.11 2.19
N GLY A 126 -2.04 -0.97 2.21
CA GLY A 126 -1.32 -0.22 3.25
C GLY A 126 -0.98 -1.03 4.50
N ASN A 127 -1.20 -2.34 4.52
CA ASN A 127 -0.70 -3.23 5.57
C ASN A 127 -0.13 -4.53 4.99
N GLY A 128 0.64 -4.45 3.90
CA GLY A 128 1.19 -5.64 3.27
C GLY A 128 1.89 -5.43 1.94
N ALA A 129 2.03 -6.54 1.20
CA ALA A 129 2.81 -6.63 -0.02
C ALA A 129 2.06 -6.11 -1.26
N SER A 130 2.52 -4.99 -1.80
CA SER A 130 1.97 -4.36 -2.99
C SER A 130 2.23 -5.18 -4.26
N ASN A 131 1.38 -5.01 -5.28
CA ASN A 131 1.57 -5.65 -6.57
C ASN A 131 2.43 -4.79 -7.51
N CYS A 132 3.65 -5.23 -7.80
CA CYS A 132 4.55 -4.59 -8.77
C CYS A 132 4.60 -5.30 -10.13
N GLY A 133 3.76 -6.31 -10.30
CA GLY A 133 3.78 -7.22 -11.43
C GLY A 133 3.60 -8.67 -10.97
N TYR A 134 2.78 -9.43 -11.70
CA TYR A 134 2.51 -10.84 -11.38
C TYR A 134 3.78 -11.70 -11.49
N GLU A 135 4.64 -11.39 -12.45
CA GLU A 135 5.93 -12.08 -12.67
C GLU A 135 6.92 -11.81 -11.54
N ASP A 136 6.92 -10.59 -10.99
CA ASP A 136 7.81 -10.19 -9.90
C ASP A 136 7.53 -10.96 -8.60
N ARG A 137 6.25 -11.23 -8.32
CA ARG A 137 5.85 -12.08 -7.18
C ARG A 137 6.35 -13.52 -7.35
N GLY A 138 6.38 -14.04 -8.57
CA GLY A 138 6.90 -15.38 -8.87
C GLY A 138 8.42 -15.49 -8.81
N LEU A 139 9.13 -14.38 -9.06
CA LEU A 139 10.59 -14.29 -9.05
C LEU A 139 11.17 -13.75 -7.73
N GLY A 140 10.30 -13.40 -6.78
CA GLY A 140 10.64 -13.04 -5.41
C GLY A 140 10.98 -11.56 -5.20
N ARG A 141 10.66 -10.67 -6.14
CA ARG A 141 10.73 -9.22 -5.93
C ARG A 141 9.44 -8.76 -5.24
N ILE A 142 9.55 -8.39 -3.97
CA ILE A 142 8.43 -8.07 -3.09
C ILE A 142 8.64 -6.68 -2.49
N VAL A 143 7.67 -5.79 -2.72
CA VAL A 143 7.58 -4.47 -2.07
C VAL A 143 6.40 -4.51 -1.11
N SER A 144 6.61 -4.18 0.15
CA SER A 144 5.56 -4.14 1.17
C SER A 144 5.45 -2.75 1.77
N PHE A 145 4.23 -2.27 1.94
CA PHE A 145 3.93 -0.99 2.57
C PHE A 145 3.02 -1.20 3.80
N TYR A 146 3.37 -0.53 4.88
CA TYR A 146 2.63 -0.48 6.14
C TYR A 146 2.44 0.97 6.54
N GLY A 147 1.21 1.39 6.84
CA GLY A 147 0.93 2.77 7.23
C GLY A 147 -0.48 2.99 7.78
N SER A 148 -0.71 4.20 8.28
CA SER A 148 -2.03 4.62 8.78
C SER A 148 -2.44 5.92 8.12
N SER A 149 -3.63 5.94 7.54
CA SER A 149 -4.22 7.14 6.95
C SER A 149 -5.18 7.86 7.90
N ASN A 150 -5.23 7.49 9.18
CA ASN A 150 -6.19 8.05 10.15
C ASN A 150 -5.82 9.46 10.65
N TYR A 151 -4.61 9.93 10.34
CA TYR A 151 -4.03 11.17 10.81
C TYR A 151 -3.52 11.98 9.62
N GLU A 152 -3.48 13.31 9.75
CA GLU A 152 -2.89 14.20 8.73
C GLU A 152 -1.42 13.89 8.48
N THR A 153 -0.70 13.45 9.51
CA THR A 153 0.68 12.98 9.42
C THR A 153 0.84 11.69 10.20
N SER A 154 1.48 10.69 9.61
CA SER A 154 1.79 9.42 10.24
C SER A 154 3.14 8.86 9.76
N THR A 155 3.56 7.73 10.32
CA THR A 155 4.76 7.03 9.87
C THR A 155 4.37 5.88 8.96
N GLY A 156 4.84 5.93 7.72
CA GLY A 156 4.84 4.81 6.79
C GLY A 156 6.10 3.97 6.96
N ARG A 157 6.02 2.68 6.67
CA ARG A 157 7.16 1.77 6.56
C ARG A 157 7.09 1.04 5.23
N MET A 158 8.21 1.01 4.53
CA MET A 158 8.37 0.24 3.31
C MET A 158 9.44 -0.82 3.48
N GLU A 159 9.17 -2.02 2.97
CA GLU A 159 10.12 -3.12 2.90
C GLU A 159 10.32 -3.51 1.43
N TYR A 160 11.56 -3.80 1.07
CA TYR A 160 11.91 -4.29 -0.26
C TYR A 160 12.73 -5.57 -0.11
N VAL A 161 12.28 -6.62 -0.77
CA VAL A 161 13.00 -7.89 -0.88
C VAL A 161 13.25 -8.18 -2.36
N LEU A 162 14.51 -8.38 -2.72
CA LEU A 162 14.94 -8.81 -4.05
C LEU A 162 15.24 -10.32 -4.00
N GLY A 163 14.32 -11.15 -4.46
CA GLY A 163 14.48 -12.60 -4.46
C GLY A 163 15.39 -13.15 -5.56
N ASP A 164 15.59 -14.47 -5.54
CA ASP A 164 16.59 -15.18 -6.37
C ASP A 164 16.39 -14.99 -7.88
N GLY A 165 15.15 -14.80 -8.33
CA GLY A 165 14.84 -14.54 -9.75
C GLY A 165 15.37 -13.19 -10.26
N HIS A 166 15.65 -12.26 -9.34
CA HIS A 166 16.22 -10.94 -9.64
C HIS A 166 17.62 -10.76 -9.03
N ALA A 167 18.28 -11.84 -8.63
CA ALA A 167 19.61 -11.77 -8.03
C ALA A 167 20.62 -11.08 -8.94
N LEU A 168 21.41 -10.19 -8.34
CA LEU A 168 22.46 -9.46 -9.04
C LEU A 168 23.69 -10.35 -9.18
N THR A 169 24.49 -10.11 -10.22
CA THR A 169 25.70 -10.89 -10.49
C THR A 169 26.93 -10.12 -10.05
N CYS A 170 27.77 -10.73 -9.21
CA CYS A 170 29.05 -10.18 -8.80
C CYS A 170 30.15 -10.46 -9.84
N ASN A 171 31.27 -9.75 -9.75
CA ASN A 171 32.39 -9.87 -10.70
C ASN A 171 32.98 -11.28 -10.83
N ASN A 172 32.86 -12.11 -9.77
CA ASN A 172 33.30 -13.50 -9.75
C ASN A 172 32.24 -14.49 -10.29
N GLY A 173 31.10 -14.00 -10.76
CA GLY A 173 29.98 -14.79 -11.27
C GLY A 173 29.02 -15.34 -10.22
N SER A 174 29.25 -15.11 -8.92
CA SER A 174 28.27 -15.47 -7.89
C SER A 174 27.04 -14.55 -7.97
N LYS A 175 25.91 -15.07 -7.48
CA LYS A 175 24.64 -14.36 -7.46
C LYS A 175 24.26 -13.95 -6.05
N ILE A 176 23.78 -12.71 -5.89
CA ILE A 176 23.47 -12.11 -4.59
C ILE A 176 22.09 -11.45 -4.62
N THR A 177 21.34 -11.62 -3.55
CA THR A 177 20.04 -11.00 -3.29
C THR A 177 20.16 -10.02 -2.13
N TYR A 178 19.18 -9.11 -2.04
CA TYR A 178 19.20 -8.02 -1.08
C TYR A 178 17.83 -7.82 -0.45
N SER A 179 17.81 -7.32 0.78
CA SER A 179 16.60 -6.81 1.39
C SER A 179 16.87 -5.58 2.23
N GLY A 180 15.84 -4.78 2.44
CA GLY A 180 15.93 -3.55 3.20
C GLY A 180 14.57 -3.01 3.58
N SER A 181 14.60 -2.01 4.46
CA SER A 181 13.40 -1.32 4.89
C SER A 181 13.73 0.09 5.34
N THR A 182 12.73 0.96 5.27
CA THR A 182 12.81 2.31 5.80
C THR A 182 11.46 2.74 6.38
N GLU A 183 11.52 3.69 7.28
CA GLU A 183 10.36 4.46 7.73
C GLU A 183 10.43 5.84 7.08
N PHE A 184 9.27 6.38 6.73
CA PHE A 184 9.12 7.67 6.08
C PHE A 184 7.88 8.39 6.60
N GLU A 185 7.88 9.70 6.47
CA GLU A 185 6.71 10.51 6.84
C GLU A 185 5.64 10.38 5.76
N LEU A 186 4.41 10.10 6.20
CA LEU A 186 3.24 10.02 5.35
C LEU A 186 2.34 11.21 5.66
N GLU A 187 2.02 11.99 4.64
CA GLU A 187 1.10 13.13 4.74
C GLU A 187 -0.22 12.77 4.10
N CYS A 188 -1.33 12.92 4.81
CA CYS A 188 -2.66 12.57 4.35
C CYS A 188 -3.60 13.78 4.39
N VAL A 189 -4.39 13.94 3.33
CA VAL A 189 -5.49 14.89 3.26
C VAL A 189 -6.81 14.14 3.27
N HIS A 190 -7.69 14.48 4.20
CA HIS A 190 -9.04 13.92 4.29
C HIS A 190 -10.07 14.79 3.57
N ASP A 191 -10.96 14.17 2.81
CA ASP A 191 -12.13 14.85 2.27
C ASP A 191 -13.28 14.94 3.31
N ALA A 192 -14.42 15.51 2.90
CA ALA A 192 -15.59 15.68 3.79
C ALA A 192 -16.20 14.35 4.29
N PHE A 193 -15.87 13.23 3.65
CA PHE A 193 -16.28 11.88 4.02
C PHE A 193 -15.17 11.13 4.75
N PHE A 194 -14.06 11.81 5.07
CA PHE A 194 -12.88 11.24 5.72
C PHE A 194 -12.13 10.21 4.84
N ASN A 195 -12.32 10.22 3.51
CA ASN A 195 -11.43 9.48 2.62
C ASN A 195 -10.07 10.17 2.60
N ALA A 196 -9.01 9.41 2.72
CA ALA A 196 -7.65 9.92 2.79
C ALA A 196 -6.94 9.79 1.44
N THR A 197 -6.29 10.86 1.00
CA THR A 197 -5.24 10.79 -0.03
C THR A 197 -3.91 11.06 0.66
N CYS A 198 -3.05 10.05 0.70
CA CYS A 198 -1.76 10.10 1.36
C CYS A 198 -0.62 10.12 0.35
N THR A 199 0.38 10.96 0.61
CA THR A 199 1.59 11.11 -0.19
C THR A 199 2.83 11.11 0.71
N ALA A 200 4.00 10.91 0.12
CA ALA A 200 5.27 11.07 0.81
C ALA A 200 6.26 11.81 -0.09
N GLU A 201 7.19 12.55 0.52
CA GLU A 201 8.36 13.05 -0.21
C GLU A 201 9.24 11.89 -0.70
N GLU A 202 10.13 12.16 -1.65
CA GLU A 202 11.09 11.16 -2.13
C GLU A 202 11.89 10.57 -0.97
N PHE A 203 11.99 9.24 -0.93
CA PHE A 203 12.79 8.53 0.06
C PHE A 203 13.53 7.35 -0.55
N THR A 204 14.63 6.96 0.10
CA THR A 204 15.41 5.79 -0.30
C THR A 204 15.27 4.68 0.74
N ILE A 205 15.02 3.47 0.26
CA ILE A 205 15.03 2.26 1.09
C ILE A 205 16.48 1.77 1.14
N PRO A 206 17.15 1.86 2.29
CA PRO A 206 18.52 1.38 2.43
C PRO A 206 18.55 -0.14 2.34
N VAL A 207 19.62 -0.68 1.74
CA VAL A 207 19.86 -2.12 1.73
C VAL A 207 20.41 -2.51 3.09
N LEU A 208 19.71 -3.38 3.82
CA LEU A 208 20.07 -3.75 5.20
C LEU A 208 20.68 -5.14 5.30
N SER A 209 20.40 -6.02 4.36
CA SER A 209 20.97 -7.37 4.35
C SER A 209 21.12 -7.91 2.94
N TYR A 210 21.93 -8.96 2.81
CA TYR A 210 22.13 -9.70 1.58
C TYR A 210 22.16 -11.21 1.84
N GLN A 211 21.88 -11.99 0.79
CA GLN A 211 22.01 -13.44 0.79
C GLN A 211 22.64 -13.91 -0.51
N TRP A 212 23.43 -14.98 -0.47
CA TRP A 212 23.95 -15.62 -1.68
C TRP A 212 22.90 -16.58 -2.24
N VAL A 213 22.74 -16.58 -3.57
CA VAL A 213 21.91 -17.58 -4.25
C VAL A 213 22.73 -18.85 -4.46
N SER A 214 22.15 -19.99 -4.08
CA SER A 214 22.74 -21.33 -4.21
C SER A 214 22.46 -21.99 -5.55
#